data_AF-A0A388KGM3-F1
#
_entry.id   AF-A0A388KGM3-F1
#
_cell.length_a   1.000
_cell.length_b   1.000
_cell.length_c   1.000
_cell.angle_alpha   90.00
_cell.angle_beta   90.00
_cell.angle_gamma   90.00
#
_symmetry.space_group_name_H-M   'P 1'
#
loop_
_entity.id
_entity.type
_entity.pdbx_description
1 polymer ?
#
loop_
_entity_poly.entity_id
_entity_poly.type
_entity_poly.pdbx_seq_one_letter_code
_entity_poly.pdbx_strand_id
1 'polypeptide(L)'
;MEEEEEEDDVLLAVSPAGSCHRTDCGRRRVQVPSGARLWRQLSCHNVITGKWTPSSEDEAVGRLPGFGMTTLIINGNLECGKGTTTPQEQRRKGFFDRYCTDLGIDQGSNLDCANMQPY
;
A
#
# COMPACT_ATOMS: atom_id res chain seq x y z
N MET A 1 -31.33 -12.44 -26.08
CA MET A 1 -29.87 -12.39 -25.85
C MET A 1 -29.61 -11.02 -25.24
N GLU A 2 -30.35 -10.63 -24.19
CA GLU A 2 -30.26 -11.15 -22.80
C GLU A 2 -28.79 -11.02 -22.36
N GLU A 3 -28.42 -9.87 -21.76
CA GLU A 3 -28.44 -9.57 -20.30
C GLU A 3 -27.19 -10.21 -19.65
N GLU A 4 -26.38 -9.60 -18.77
CA GLU A 4 -26.60 -8.52 -17.82
C GLU A 4 -25.24 -8.04 -17.25
N GLU A 5 -25.26 -6.91 -16.56
CA GLU A 5 -24.18 -6.31 -15.78
C GLU A 5 -23.68 -7.23 -14.67
N GLU A 6 -22.36 -7.23 -14.38
CA GLU A 6 -21.82 -7.78 -13.12
C GLU A 6 -21.40 -6.60 -12.22
N GLU A 7 -22.38 -5.73 -11.93
CA GLU A 7 -22.45 -5.04 -10.64
C GLU A 7 -23.42 -5.83 -9.76
N ASP A 8 -23.16 -5.83 -8.46
CA ASP A 8 -23.92 -6.51 -7.39
C ASP A 8 -23.68 -8.00 -7.19
N ASP A 9 -22.63 -8.31 -6.42
CA ASP A 9 -22.85 -9.25 -5.33
C ASP A 9 -22.15 -8.84 -4.03
N VAL A 10 -22.59 -7.71 -3.47
CA VAL A 10 -22.58 -7.46 -2.03
C VAL A 10 -23.70 -8.32 -1.41
N LEU A 11 -23.61 -9.64 -1.54
CA LEU A 11 -24.40 -10.55 -0.71
C LEU A 11 -23.79 -10.56 0.69
N LEU A 12 -24.29 -9.65 1.51
CA LEU A 12 -24.34 -9.79 2.96
C LEU A 12 -24.93 -11.16 3.29
N ALA A 13 -24.08 -12.15 3.55
CA ALA A 13 -24.48 -13.36 4.26
C ALA A 13 -24.78 -12.99 5.72
N VAL A 14 -25.97 -12.44 5.95
CA VAL A 14 -26.55 -12.36 7.29
C VAL A 14 -26.90 -13.80 7.68
N SER A 15 -26.01 -14.44 8.43
CA SER A 15 -26.34 -15.71 9.10
C SER A 15 -27.57 -15.50 9.99
N PRO A 16 -28.54 -16.44 10.01
CA PRO A 16 -29.72 -16.31 10.85
C PRO A 16 -29.29 -16.25 12.30
N ALA A 17 -29.91 -15.33 13.03
CA ALA A 17 -29.60 -14.95 14.40
C ALA A 17 -29.34 -16.16 15.33
N GLY A 18 -28.06 -16.41 15.62
CA GLY A 18 -27.65 -17.10 16.84
C GLY A 18 -27.74 -16.12 18.01
N SER A 19 -28.59 -16.43 18.99
CA SER A 19 -28.82 -15.68 20.23
C SER A 19 -27.53 -15.07 20.82
N CYS A 20 -27.44 -13.75 20.85
CA CYS A 20 -26.39 -13.04 21.59
C CYS A 20 -26.76 -13.05 23.08
N HIS A 21 -26.09 -13.90 23.86
CA HIS A 21 -26.06 -13.74 25.31
C HIS A 21 -25.20 -12.52 25.69
N ARG A 22 -25.73 -11.71 26.60
CA ARG A 22 -25.30 -10.34 26.94
C ARG A 22 -23.91 -10.18 27.58
N THR A 23 -23.06 -11.20 27.60
CA THR A 23 -21.84 -11.19 28.45
C THR A 23 -20.50 -11.22 27.73
N ASP A 24 -20.45 -11.09 26.41
CA ASP A 24 -19.17 -10.88 25.73
C ASP A 24 -19.17 -9.61 24.87
N CYS A 25 -18.88 -8.49 25.53
CA CYS A 25 -18.38 -7.27 24.90
C CYS A 25 -16.90 -7.47 24.50
N GLY A 26 -16.60 -8.64 23.93
CA GLY A 26 -15.30 -9.03 23.42
C GLY A 26 -15.18 -8.54 22.00
N ARG A 27 -14.18 -7.70 21.77
CA ARG A 27 -13.69 -7.23 20.47
C ARG A 27 -13.70 -8.40 19.46
N ARG A 28 -14.74 -8.51 18.63
CA ARG A 28 -14.74 -9.43 17.48
C ARG A 28 -13.62 -8.95 16.56
N ARG A 29 -12.48 -9.64 16.59
CA ARG A 29 -11.47 -9.51 15.54
C ARG A 29 -12.17 -9.96 14.27
N VAL A 30 -12.44 -9.01 13.37
CA VAL A 30 -12.82 -9.36 12.00
C VAL A 30 -11.68 -10.19 11.44
N GLN A 31 -11.96 -11.44 11.14
CA GLN A 31 -11.00 -12.36 10.56
C GLN A 31 -10.84 -11.95 9.10
N VAL A 32 -9.83 -11.12 8.84
CA VAL A 32 -9.54 -10.65 7.48
C VAL A 32 -9.00 -11.86 6.70
N PRO A 33 -9.54 -12.17 5.50
CA PRO A 33 -9.00 -13.24 4.68
C PRO A 33 -7.53 -12.99 4.40
N SER A 34 -6.70 -14.02 4.59
CA SER A 34 -5.30 -14.03 4.21
C SER A 34 -5.20 -13.86 2.68
N GLY A 35 -5.20 -12.60 2.19
CA GLY A 35 -5.19 -12.28 0.76
C GLY A 35 -6.07 -11.10 0.34
N ALA A 36 -6.97 -10.61 1.19
CA ALA A 36 -7.71 -9.39 0.87
C ALA A 36 -6.78 -8.17 1.01
N ARG A 37 -6.49 -7.46 -0.10
CA ARG A 37 -5.83 -6.15 -0.07
C ARG A 37 -6.71 -5.20 0.76
N LEU A 38 -6.38 -5.07 2.04
CA LEU A 38 -6.94 -4.00 2.85
C LEU A 38 -6.44 -2.70 2.24
N TRP A 39 -7.34 -1.87 1.73
CA TRP A 39 -7.05 -0.53 1.22
C TRP A 39 -6.20 0.32 2.18
N ARG A 40 -6.22 -0.02 3.48
CA ARG A 40 -5.40 0.63 4.51
C ARG A 40 -3.94 0.14 4.59
N GLN A 41 -3.62 -1.01 4.00
CA GLN A 41 -2.28 -1.60 4.13
C GLN A 41 -1.24 -0.83 3.32
N LEU A 42 -1.63 -0.35 2.14
CA LEU A 42 -0.78 0.44 1.26
C LEU A 42 -0.99 1.94 1.48
N SER A 43 -0.24 2.50 2.43
CA SER A 43 -0.18 3.94 2.68
C SER A 43 1.28 4.37 2.87
N CYS A 44 1.61 5.62 2.53
CA CYS A 44 2.98 6.14 2.75
C CYS A 44 3.43 5.96 4.20
N HIS A 45 2.51 6.15 5.17
CA HIS A 45 2.79 5.92 6.58
C HIS A 45 3.22 4.47 6.86
N ASN A 46 2.48 3.48 6.36
CA ASN A 46 2.82 2.07 6.60
C ASN A 46 4.11 1.66 5.91
N VAL A 47 4.39 2.21 4.71
CA VAL A 47 5.64 1.96 3.99
C VAL A 47 6.83 2.48 4.81
N ILE A 48 6.82 3.77 5.21
CA ILE A 48 7.99 4.38 5.86
C ILE A 48 8.17 3.91 7.31
N THR A 49 7.10 3.43 7.97
CA THR A 49 7.17 2.86 9.32
C THR A 49 7.37 1.33 9.34
N GLY A 50 7.58 0.71 8.17
CA GLY A 50 7.85 -0.74 8.07
C GLY A 50 6.65 -1.65 8.39
N LYS A 51 5.42 -1.12 8.37
CA LYS A 51 4.18 -1.89 8.61
C LYS A 51 3.59 -2.49 7.33
N TRP A 52 4.01 -2.01 6.16
CA TRP A 52 3.66 -2.63 4.89
C TRP A 52 4.69 -3.68 4.53
N THR A 53 4.21 -4.90 4.30
CA THR A 53 5.00 -6.00 3.74
C THR A 53 4.58 -6.17 2.28
N PRO A 54 5.52 -6.10 1.31
CA PRO A 54 5.23 -6.37 -0.09
C PRO A 54 4.60 -7.76 -0.27
N SER A 55 3.65 -7.88 -1.20
CA SER A 55 3.23 -9.20 -1.68
C SER A 55 4.23 -9.73 -2.72
N SER A 56 4.10 -11.01 -3.07
CA SER A 56 4.85 -11.62 -4.19
C SER A 56 4.70 -10.83 -5.49
N GLU A 57 3.51 -10.29 -5.75
CA GLU A 57 3.23 -9.50 -6.96
C GLU A 57 3.90 -8.12 -6.88
N ASP A 58 3.94 -7.50 -5.71
CA ASP A 58 4.63 -6.21 -5.53
C ASP A 58 6.15 -6.41 -5.73
N GLU A 59 6.76 -7.46 -5.17
CA GLU A 59 8.17 -7.78 -5.37
C GLU A 59 8.51 -8.09 -6.83
N ALA A 60 7.66 -8.87 -7.51
CA ALA A 60 7.86 -9.25 -8.91
C ALA A 60 7.92 -8.04 -9.86
N VAL A 61 7.28 -6.93 -9.49
CA VAL A 61 7.27 -5.68 -10.26
C VAL A 61 8.14 -4.58 -9.65
N GLY A 62 9.06 -4.97 -8.76
CA GLY A 62 10.10 -4.12 -8.20
C GLY A 62 9.65 -3.18 -7.07
N ARG A 63 8.42 -3.33 -6.54
CA ARG A 63 7.90 -2.49 -5.45
C ARG A 63 8.43 -2.99 -4.12
N LEU A 64 9.46 -2.31 -3.62
CA LEU A 64 10.15 -2.65 -2.38
C LEU A 64 9.96 -1.55 -1.31
N PRO A 65 10.03 -1.88 0.00
CA PRO A 65 9.86 -0.88 1.06
C PRO A 65 10.97 0.18 1.00
N GLY A 66 10.58 1.45 1.03
CA GLY A 66 11.51 2.58 1.02
C GLY A 66 10.86 3.89 0.58
N PHE A 67 11.65 4.96 0.52
CA PHE A 67 11.15 6.28 0.12
C PHE A 67 10.63 6.30 -1.32
N GLY A 68 11.26 5.54 -2.23
CA GLY A 68 10.80 5.39 -3.62
C GLY A 68 9.36 4.87 -3.72
N MET A 69 8.97 3.93 -2.86
CA MET A 69 7.61 3.41 -2.80
C MET A 69 6.60 4.48 -2.35
N THR A 70 7.01 5.44 -1.51
CA THR A 70 6.14 6.58 -1.16
C THR A 70 5.93 7.51 -2.35
N THR A 71 6.94 7.71 -3.20
CA THR A 71 6.81 8.46 -4.46
C THR A 71 5.87 7.74 -5.43
N LEU A 72 5.96 6.41 -5.52
CA LEU A 72 5.06 5.59 -6.32
C LEU A 72 3.59 5.78 -5.91
N ILE A 73 3.30 5.78 -4.59
CA ILE A 73 1.96 6.00 -4.05
C ILE A 73 1.44 7.40 -4.38
N ILE A 74 2.31 8.43 -4.32
CA ILE A 74 1.90 9.83 -4.51
C ILE A 74 1.62 10.14 -5.99
N ASN A 75 2.49 9.71 -6.91
CA ASN A 75 2.39 10.10 -8.32
C ASN A 75 3.10 9.12 -9.29
N GLY A 76 2.99 7.83 -9.02
CA GLY A 76 3.75 6.79 -9.72
C GLY A 76 3.60 6.80 -11.24
N ASN A 77 2.41 7.09 -11.77
CA ASN A 77 2.16 7.10 -13.21
C ASN A 77 2.99 8.14 -13.98
N LEU A 78 3.30 9.26 -13.35
CA LEU A 78 4.12 10.32 -13.95
C LEU A 78 5.61 10.16 -13.63
N GLU A 79 5.94 9.72 -12.42
CA GLU A 79 7.31 9.83 -11.90
C GLU A 79 8.10 8.52 -11.88
N CYS A 80 7.43 7.36 -11.91
CA CYS A 80 8.05 6.05 -11.69
C CYS A 80 7.96 5.14 -12.92
N GLY A 81 8.74 4.05 -12.91
CA GLY A 81 8.74 3.04 -13.98
C GLY A 81 9.25 3.56 -15.32
N LYS A 82 10.13 4.58 -15.30
CA LYS A 82 10.72 5.19 -16.52
C LYS A 82 12.08 4.60 -16.89
N GLY A 83 12.61 3.67 -16.08
CA GLY A 83 13.96 3.12 -16.21
C GLY A 83 15.08 4.08 -15.78
N THR A 84 14.75 5.35 -15.54
CA THR A 84 15.64 6.39 -15.03
C THR A 84 14.88 7.28 -14.06
N THR A 85 15.61 7.92 -13.14
CA THR A 85 15.01 8.85 -12.18
C THR A 85 14.51 10.09 -12.90
N THR A 86 13.23 10.44 -12.69
CA THR A 86 12.68 11.66 -13.28
C THR A 86 13.17 12.91 -12.52
N PRO A 87 13.20 14.11 -13.15
CA PRO A 87 13.57 15.33 -12.44
C PRO A 87 12.71 15.63 -11.20
N GLN A 88 11.43 15.25 -11.24
CA GLN A 88 10.48 15.40 -10.14
C GLN A 88 10.83 14.49 -8.98
N GLU A 89 11.05 13.21 -9.27
CA GLU A 89 11.49 12.21 -8.29
C GLU A 89 12.84 12.59 -7.67
N GLN A 90 13.80 13.05 -8.48
CA GLN A 90 15.11 13.50 -8.02
C GLN A 90 14.97 14.65 -7.00
N ARG A 91 14.04 15.58 -7.23
CA ARG A 91 13.74 16.66 -6.27
C ARG A 91 13.16 16.11 -4.96
N ARG A 92 12.24 15.14 -5.01
CA ARG A 92 11.69 14.50 -3.81
C ARG A 92 12.79 13.83 -2.99
N LYS A 93 13.63 13.03 -3.66
CA LYS A 93 14.78 12.34 -3.04
C LYS A 93 15.76 13.35 -2.44
N GLY A 94 16.03 14.46 -3.12
CA GLY A 94 16.90 15.53 -2.60
C GLY A 94 16.36 16.21 -1.33
N PHE A 95 15.06 16.46 -1.24
CA PHE A 95 14.47 16.95 0.01
C PHE A 95 14.52 15.93 1.14
N PHE A 96 14.23 14.67 0.83
CA PHE A 96 14.33 13.58 1.81
C PHE A 96 15.76 13.43 2.36
N ASP A 97 16.75 13.46 1.48
CA ASP A 97 18.18 13.46 1.82
C ASP A 97 18.59 14.58 2.76
N ARG A 98 18.21 15.81 2.42
CA ARG A 98 18.46 16.96 3.27
C ARG A 98 17.87 16.77 4.67
N TYR A 99 16.60 16.35 4.77
CA TYR A 99 15.95 16.21 6.08
C TYR A 99 16.52 15.06 6.90
N CYS A 100 16.88 13.93 6.28
CA CYS A 100 17.58 12.85 6.97
C CYS A 100 18.94 13.33 7.50
N THR A 101 19.68 14.10 6.69
CA THR A 101 20.96 14.70 7.09
C THR A 101 20.80 15.66 8.26
N ASP A 102 19.84 16.59 8.17
CA ASP A 102 19.57 17.58 9.23
C ASP A 102 19.15 16.90 10.55
N LEU A 103 18.47 15.74 10.47
CA LEU A 103 18.04 14.95 11.63
C LEU A 103 19.10 13.94 12.12
N GLY A 104 20.22 13.77 11.39
CA GLY A 104 21.27 12.81 11.73
C GLY A 104 20.82 11.34 11.64
N ILE A 105 19.87 11.03 10.74
CA ILE A 105 19.33 9.67 10.54
C ILE A 105 19.69 9.13 9.16
N ASP A 106 19.76 7.80 9.04
CA ASP A 106 19.92 7.12 7.77
C ASP A 106 18.64 7.23 6.90
N GLN A 107 18.81 7.29 5.58
CA GLN A 107 17.70 7.40 4.63
C GLN A 107 17.01 6.06 4.39
N GLY A 108 17.68 4.95 4.67
CA GLY A 108 17.26 3.60 4.32
C GLY A 108 17.54 3.24 2.86
N SER A 109 16.98 2.12 2.44
CA SER A 109 17.11 1.57 1.08
C SER A 109 15.95 1.97 0.18
N ASN A 110 16.06 1.66 -1.12
CA ASN A 110 15.01 1.85 -2.13
C ASN A 110 14.49 3.30 -2.18
N LEU A 111 15.41 4.26 -2.36
CA LEU A 111 15.14 5.69 -2.33
C LEU A 111 14.51 6.24 -3.62
N ASP A 112 14.60 5.50 -4.70
CA ASP A 112 14.07 5.84 -6.02
C ASP A 112 13.01 4.82 -6.48
N CYS A 113 12.22 5.20 -7.48
CA CYS A 113 11.16 4.40 -8.08
C CYS A 113 11.33 4.24 -9.61
N ALA A 114 12.54 4.49 -10.12
CA ALA A 114 12.86 4.45 -11.55
C ALA A 114 12.43 3.12 -12.22
N ASN A 115 12.58 2.01 -11.48
CA ASN A 115 12.28 0.65 -11.94
C ASN A 115 11.05 0.03 -11.27
N MET A 116 10.26 0.80 -10.52
CA MET A 116 9.04 0.30 -9.87
C MET A 116 7.85 0.43 -10.83
N GLN A 117 7.10 -0.64 -11.06
CA GLN A 117 5.89 -0.57 -11.89
C GLN A 117 4.81 0.29 -11.21
N PRO A 118 4.28 1.34 -11.88
CA PRO A 118 3.18 2.16 -11.38
C PRO A 118 1.90 1.37 -11.08
N TYR A 119 1.00 1.96 -10.28
CA TYR A 119 -0.35 1.45 -10.01
C TYR A 119 -1.34 1.89 -11.10
#